data_AF-A0A399F526-F1
#
_entry.id   AF-A0A399F526-F1
#
_cell.length_a   1.000
_cell.length_b   1.000
_cell.length_c   1.000
_cell.angle_alpha   90.00
_cell.angle_beta   90.00
_cell.angle_gamma   90.00
#
_symmetry.space_group_name_H-M   'P 1'
#
loop_
_entity.id
_entity.type
_entity.pdbx_description
1 polymer ?
#
loop_
_entity_poly.entity_id
_entity_poly.type
_entity_poly.pdbx_seq_one_letter_code
_entity_poly.pdbx_strand_id
1 'polypeptide(L)' 'MRTTIYLPNDLARMVEAYLKEHPQTNLSALVQEALEARLRRNPAALLELAGVVERAPVNAGEGAEDRHRQGR' A
#
# COMPACT_ATOMS: atom_id res chain seq x y z
N MET A 1 -9.76 -13.41 -13.08
CA MET A 1 -11.10 -12.90 -12.71
C MET A 1 -11.32 -11.57 -13.43
N ARG A 2 -12.56 -11.18 -13.78
CA ARG A 2 -12.86 -9.86 -14.38
C ARG A 2 -13.63 -9.01 -13.36
N THR A 3 -13.08 -7.84 -13.05
CA THR A 3 -13.64 -6.87 -12.10
C THR A 3 -13.60 -5.49 -12.72
N THR A 4 -14.65 -4.71 -12.50
CA THR A 4 -14.73 -3.30 -12.89
C THR A 4 -14.50 -2.45 -11.65
N ILE A 5 -13.64 -1.45 -11.75
CA ILE A 5 -13.33 -0.51 -10.66
C ILE A 5 -13.64 0.91 -11.12
N TYR A 6 -14.01 1.77 -10.18
CA TYR A 6 -14.11 3.20 -10.43
C TYR A 6 -12.71 3.82 -10.42
N LEU A 7 -12.41 4.65 -11.43
CA LEU A 7 -11.17 5.41 -11.51
C LEU A 7 -11.50 6.91 -11.44
N PRO A 8 -10.98 7.65 -10.44
CA PRO A 8 -11.19 9.09 -10.35
C PRO A 8 -10.68 9.81 -11.61
N ASN A 9 -11.37 10.88 -12.01
CA ASN A 9 -11.08 11.60 -13.27
C ASN A 9 -9.63 12.07 -13.38
N ASP A 10 -9.04 12.59 -12.30
CA ASP A 10 -7.64 13.02 -12.28
C ASP A 10 -6.68 11.86 -12.57
N LEU A 11 -6.92 10.70 -11.97
CA LEU A 11 -6.10 9.51 -12.20
C LEU A 11 -6.31 8.95 -13.61
N ALA A 12 -7.54 8.99 -14.13
CA ALA A 12 -7.84 8.60 -15.50
C ALA A 12 -7.03 9.44 -16.50
N ARG A 13 -6.99 10.76 -16.31
CA ARG A 13 -6.20 11.67 -17.18
C ARG A 13 -4.71 11.34 -17.17
N MET A 14 -4.14 11.05 -16.00
CA MET A 14 -2.72 10.68 -15.88
C MET A 14 -2.43 9.36 -16.57
N VAL A 15 -3.31 8.37 -16.41
CA VAL A 15 -3.20 7.07 -17.06
C VAL A 15 -3.30 7.19 -18.58
N GLU A 16 -4.23 8.00 -19.09
CA GLU A 16 -4.35 8.26 -20.54
C GLU A 16 -3.09 8.91 -21.12
N ALA A 17 -2.50 9.88 -20.41
CA ALA A 17 -1.24 10.49 -20.82
C ALA A 17 -0.11 9.45 -20.89
N TYR A 18 0.04 8.65 -19.84
CA TYR A 18 1.06 7.60 -19.78
C TYR A 18 0.91 6.56 -20.90
N LEU A 19 -0.32 6.12 -21.20
CA LEU A 19 -0.57 5.14 -22.26
C LEU A 19 -0.31 5.71 -23.67
N LYS A 20 -0.44 7.02 -23.87
CA LYS A 20 -0.05 7.66 -25.14
C LYS A 20 1.46 7.68 -25.33
N GLU A 21 2.22 7.86 -24.25
CA GLU A 21 3.69 7.83 -24.27
C GLU A 21 4.26 6.40 -24.37
N HIS A 22 3.49 5.42 -23.89
CA HIS A 22 3.88 4.01 -23.87
C HIS A 22 2.87 3.14 -24.66
N PRO A 23 2.82 3.24 -25.99
CA PRO A 23 1.82 2.55 -26.82
C PRO A 23 1.93 1.02 -26.81
N GLN A 24 3.09 0.49 -26.42
CA GLN A 24 3.29 -0.95 -26.19
C GLN A 24 2.62 -1.48 -24.90
N THR A 25 2.17 -0.60 -24.00
CA THR A 25 1.48 -0.98 -22.75
C THR A 25 0.00 -0.69 -22.86
N ASN A 26 -0.82 -1.51 -22.22
CA ASN A 26 -2.27 -1.28 -22.07
C ASN A 26 -2.65 -1.15 -20.60
N LEU A 27 -3.85 -0.61 -20.34
CA LEU A 27 -4.35 -0.38 -18.99
C LEU A 27 -4.33 -1.64 -18.11
N SER A 28 -4.70 -2.79 -18.67
CA SER A 28 -4.71 -4.05 -17.92
C SER A 28 -3.31 -4.44 -17.45
N ALA A 29 -2.31 -4.33 -18.32
CA ALA A 29 -0.92 -4.63 -17.97
C ALA A 29 -0.40 -3.66 -16.89
N LEU A 30 -0.69 -2.37 -17.02
CA LEU A 30 -0.32 -1.35 -16.04
C LEU A 30 -0.93 -1.64 -14.65
N VAL A 31 -2.22 -1.98 -14.62
CA VAL A 31 -2.92 -2.32 -13.36
C VAL A 31 -2.37 -3.62 -12.77
N GLN A 32 -2.09 -4.64 -13.59
CA GLN A 32 -1.50 -5.89 -13.13
C GLN A 32 -0.12 -5.68 -12.50
N GLU A 33 0.75 -4.91 -13.14
CA GLU A 33 2.09 -4.59 -12.61
C GLU A 33 1.98 -3.82 -11.29
N ALA A 34 1.13 -2.80 -11.23
CA ALA A 34 0.93 -2.01 -10.01
C ALA A 34 0.40 -2.86 -8.85
N LEU A 35 -0.56 -3.75 -9.12
CA LEU A 35 -1.10 -4.68 -8.12
C LEU A 35 -0.04 -5.70 -7.70
N GLU A 36 0.69 -6.28 -8.64
CA GLU A 36 1.76 -7.23 -8.34
C GLU A 36 2.84 -6.56 -7.48
N ALA A 37 3.33 -5.39 -7.87
CA ALA A 37 4.33 -4.64 -7.11
C ALA A 37 3.85 -4.28 -5.70
N ARG A 38 2.56 -3.91 -5.56
CA ARG A 38 1.98 -3.52 -4.27
C ARG A 38 1.71 -4.71 -3.36
N LEU A 39 1.30 -5.85 -3.91
CA LEU A 39 0.96 -7.06 -3.16
C LEU A 39 2.19 -7.96 -2.91
N ARG A 40 3.17 -8.02 -3.83
CA ARG A 40 4.46 -8.71 -3.61
C ARG A 40 5.32 -8.03 -2.57
N ARG A 41 5.27 -6.69 -2.47
CA ARG A 41 5.76 -5.98 -1.28
C ARG A 41 4.79 -6.26 -0.14
N ASN A 42 4.75 -7.50 0.33
CA ASN A 42 4.04 -7.88 1.52
C ASN A 42 4.92 -7.50 2.72
N PRO A 43 4.70 -6.35 3.38
CA PRO A 43 5.48 -6.00 4.56
C PRO A 43 5.32 -7.06 5.65
N ALA A 44 4.19 -7.78 5.71
CA ALA A 44 4.02 -8.88 6.65
C ALA A 44 5.02 -10.02 6.39
N ALA A 45 5.24 -10.42 5.13
CA ALA A 45 6.23 -11.44 4.80
C ALA A 45 7.68 -10.98 5.10
N LEU A 46 7.97 -9.68 4.92
CA LEU A 46 9.26 -9.10 5.31
C LEU A 46 9.42 -8.99 6.83
N LEU A 47 8.35 -8.72 7.57
CA LEU A 47 8.32 -8.66 9.03
C LEU A 47 8.37 -10.04 9.68
N GLU A 48 7.73 -11.05 9.07
CA GLU A 48 7.85 -12.47 9.43
C GLU A 48 9.26 -12.99 9.16
N LEU A 49 9.87 -12.66 8.02
CA LEU A 49 11.26 -12.99 7.70
C LEU A 49 12.25 -12.33 8.67
N ALA A 50 11.94 -11.12 9.15
CA ALA A 50 12.71 -10.42 10.18
C ALA A 50 12.48 -10.96 11.61
N GLY A 51 11.59 -11.95 11.80
CA GLY A 51 11.29 -12.54 13.11
C GLY A 51 10.54 -11.60 14.07
N VAL A 52 9.92 -10.53 13.57
CA VAL A 52 9.36 -9.44 14.41
C VAL A 52 7.90 -9.70 14.84
N VAL A 53 7.27 -10.79 14.40
CA VAL A 53 5.85 -11.04 14.73
C VAL A 53 5.65 -12.37 15.45
N GLU A 54 5.98 -12.40 16.74
CA GLU A 54 5.28 -13.25 17.71
C GLU A 54 4.26 -12.38 18.45
N ARG A 55 3.05 -12.25 17.87
CA ARG A 55 1.80 -11.84 18.56
C ARG A 55 1.94 -10.71 19.61
N ALA A 56 1.90 -9.45 19.18
CA ALA A 56 1.57 -8.36 20.09
C ALA A 56 0.05 -8.08 20.03
N PRO A 57 -0.74 -8.42 21.08
CA PRO A 57 -2.18 -8.15 21.14
C PRO A 57 -2.52 -6.69 21.51
N VAL A 58 -1.57 -5.75 21.39
CA VAL A 58 -1.74 -4.37 21.87
C VAL A 58 -1.25 -3.40 20.80
N ASN A 59 -2.13 -2.46 20.43
CA ASN A 59 -1.84 -1.41 19.47
C ASN A 59 -0.65 -0.56 19.94
N ALA A 60 0.28 -0.26 19.02
CA ALA A 60 1.42 0.65 19.22
C ALA A 60 1.03 2.14 19.41
N GLY A 61 -0.18 2.41 19.91
CA GLY A 61 -0.66 3.72 20.32
C GLY A 61 -0.91 3.84 21.83
N GLU A 62 -0.88 2.74 22.59
CA GLU A 62 -1.24 2.76 24.02
C GLU A 62 -0.07 3.12 24.96
N GLY A 63 1.11 3.44 24.40
CA GLY A 63 2.31 3.78 25.17
C GLY A 63 3.12 4.97 24.65
N ALA A 64 2.64 5.70 23.64
CA ALA A 64 3.33 6.89 23.13
C ALA A 64 3.06 8.09 24.05
N GLU A 65 3.88 8.19 25.09
CA GLU A 65 4.41 9.40 25.74
C GLU A 65 3.47 10.63 25.89
N ASP A 66 2.65 10.71 26.95
CA ASP A 66 2.25 12.02 27.53
C ASP A 66 1.71 11.92 28.99
N ARG A 67 2.49 11.39 29.94
CA ARG A 67 2.14 11.56 31.37
C ARG A 67 3.31 11.53 32.34
N HIS A 68 4.34 12.33 32.07
CA HIS A 68 5.23 12.80 33.13
C HIS A 68 5.04 14.29 33.36
N ARG A 69 3.99 14.64 34.11
CA ARG A 69 3.99 15.86 34.93
C ARG A 69 3.91 15.43 36.38
N GLN A 70 5.09 15.30 37.00
CA GLN A 70 5.25 15.14 38.44
C GLN A 70 4.54 16.31 39.14
N GLY A 71 3.68 15.98 40.11
CA GLY A 71 2.96 16.96 40.92
C GLY A 71 2.81 16.47 42.35
N ARG A 72 3.77 16.92 43.17
CA ARG A 72 3.80 17.02 44.65
C ARG A 72 3.58 15.78 45.50
#